data_AF-A0A7S2RSF4-F1
#
_entry.id   AF-A0A7S2RSF4-F1
#
_cell.length_a   1.000
_cell.length_b   1.000
_cell.length_c   1.000
_cell.angle_alpha   90.00
_cell.angle_beta   90.00
_cell.angle_gamma   90.00
#
_symmetry.space_group_name_H-M   'P 1'
#
loop_
_entity.id
_entity.type
_entity.pdbx_description
1 polymer ?
#
loop_
_entity_poly.entity_id
_entity_poly.type
_entity_poly.pdbx_seq_one_letter_code
_entity_poly.pdbx_strand_id
1 'polypeptide(L)'
;DLPLGDPTPPRPVATARYDLYWAWSLQYSNHSWIMLIDSRDTYFQLDPFQSVVKNTHDSGNNLESGLLYFFGENKEARNLSTSSFNLNWLHHAYGAEKIQSFKEEVIVCSGSTMGEKIAIESYLRAMILQYDETKCNDKGCDQGFHNYLYHAHILDNGTGIKDVVLFQQGHGIINNLGALRDKPLLDQGLINADTTEVLNWDKSVSAVAHQFDRDPTLNRFVNQKRKELKNWKALERK
;
A
#
# COMPACT_ATOMS: atom_id res chain seq x y z
N ASP A 1 -31.12 -23.07 2.10
CA ASP A 1 -30.57 -22.45 3.32
C ASP A 1 -30.15 -21.02 3.03
N LEU A 2 -30.71 -20.06 3.76
CA LEU A 2 -30.16 -18.71 3.78
C LEU A 2 -28.78 -18.81 4.43
N PRO A 3 -27.75 -18.13 3.91
CA PRO A 3 -26.48 -18.04 4.61
C PRO A 3 -26.74 -17.57 6.04
N LEU A 4 -26.19 -18.28 7.03
CA LEU A 4 -26.17 -17.79 8.41
C LEU A 4 -25.59 -16.37 8.37
N GLY A 5 -26.30 -15.41 8.98
CA GLY A 5 -25.83 -14.04 9.04
C GLY A 5 -24.43 -14.00 9.67
N ASP A 6 -23.52 -13.25 9.06
CA ASP A 6 -22.19 -13.05 9.61
C ASP A 6 -22.31 -12.44 11.02
N PRO A 7 -21.86 -13.13 12.08
CA PRO A 7 -21.98 -12.63 13.44
C PRO A 7 -21.01 -11.48 13.73
N THR A 8 -20.10 -11.16 12.81
CA THR A 8 -19.13 -10.07 12.99
C THR A 8 -19.77 -8.70 12.81
N PRO A 9 -19.37 -7.68 13.60
CA PRO A 9 -19.88 -6.33 13.42
C PRO A 9 -19.47 -5.77 12.05
N PRO A 10 -20.31 -4.95 11.41
CA PRO A 10 -20.00 -4.36 10.12
C PRO A 10 -18.76 -3.47 10.22
N ARG A 11 -17.79 -3.70 9.34
CA ARG A 11 -16.56 -2.90 9.26
C ARG A 11 -16.71 -1.77 8.24
N PRO A 12 -16.06 -0.61 8.43
CA PRO A 12 -15.96 0.40 7.39
C PRO A 12 -15.34 -0.20 6.12
N VAL A 13 -15.76 0.26 4.93
CA VAL A 13 -15.27 -0.28 3.64
C VAL A 13 -13.74 -0.29 3.54
N ALA A 14 -13.08 0.74 4.07
CA ALA A 14 -11.62 0.84 4.10
C ALA A 14 -10.93 -0.29 4.89
N THR A 15 -11.63 -0.87 5.87
CA THR A 15 -11.17 -2.01 6.66
C THR A 15 -11.70 -3.34 6.09
N ALA A 16 -12.97 -3.38 5.66
CA ALA A 16 -13.59 -4.59 5.09
C ALA A 16 -12.87 -5.09 3.83
N ARG A 17 -12.13 -4.23 3.11
CA ARG A 17 -11.30 -4.64 1.98
C ARG A 17 -10.26 -5.70 2.35
N TYR A 18 -9.75 -5.70 3.58
CA TYR A 18 -8.75 -6.67 4.04
C TYR A 18 -9.33 -8.08 4.19
N ASP A 19 -10.62 -8.19 4.57
CA ASP A 19 -11.34 -9.47 4.56
C ASP A 19 -11.43 -10.03 3.13
N LEU A 20 -11.73 -9.16 2.15
CA LEU A 20 -11.80 -9.56 0.73
C LEU A 20 -10.43 -9.93 0.18
N TYR A 21 -9.39 -9.15 0.49
CA TYR A 21 -8.02 -9.47 0.10
C TYR A 21 -7.57 -10.81 0.68
N TRP A 22 -7.96 -11.12 1.92
CA TRP A 22 -7.62 -12.40 2.53
C TRP A 22 -8.33 -13.56 1.83
N ALA A 23 -9.63 -13.44 1.58
CA ALA A 23 -10.38 -14.45 0.84
C ALA A 23 -9.78 -14.72 -0.56
N TRP A 24 -9.31 -13.66 -1.24
CA TRP A 24 -8.66 -13.79 -2.55
C TRP A 24 -7.24 -14.34 -2.47
N SER A 25 -6.45 -14.00 -1.45
CA SER A 25 -5.06 -14.49 -1.34
C SER A 25 -5.00 -16.01 -1.18
N LEU A 26 -6.03 -16.62 -0.59
CA LEU A 26 -6.16 -18.08 -0.43
C LEU A 26 -6.21 -18.86 -1.75
N GLN A 27 -6.43 -18.18 -2.89
CA GLN A 27 -6.47 -18.82 -4.21
C GLN A 27 -5.08 -19.02 -4.84
N TYR A 28 -4.02 -18.52 -4.21
CA TYR A 28 -2.66 -18.53 -4.75
C TYR A 28 -1.72 -19.42 -3.92
N SER A 29 -0.70 -19.98 -4.57
CA SER A 29 0.38 -20.72 -3.91
C SER A 29 1.18 -19.83 -2.96
N ASN A 30 1.76 -20.41 -1.91
CA ASN A 30 2.43 -19.68 -0.81
C ASN A 30 3.49 -18.67 -1.27
N HIS A 31 4.26 -19.01 -2.33
CA HIS A 31 5.33 -18.17 -2.87
C HIS A 31 4.92 -17.35 -4.11
N SER A 32 3.63 -17.30 -4.42
CA SER A 32 3.12 -16.37 -5.45
C SER A 32 3.22 -14.94 -4.94
N TRP A 33 3.74 -14.03 -5.77
CA TRP A 33 3.74 -12.61 -5.46
C TRP A 33 2.35 -12.00 -5.65
N ILE A 34 1.88 -11.26 -4.65
CA ILE A 34 0.61 -10.53 -4.64
C ILE A 34 0.92 -9.05 -4.42
N MET A 35 0.25 -8.19 -5.18
CA MET A 35 0.25 -6.74 -4.98
C MET A 35 -1.16 -6.29 -4.60
N LEU A 36 -1.28 -5.65 -3.43
CA LEU A 36 -2.46 -4.97 -2.94
C LEU A 36 -2.28 -3.47 -3.22
N ILE A 37 -3.16 -2.88 -4.03
CA ILE A 37 -2.99 -1.51 -4.51
C ILE A 37 -4.34 -0.82 -4.71
N ASP A 38 -4.42 0.46 -4.33
CA ASP A 38 -5.62 1.27 -4.55
C ASP A 38 -5.85 1.48 -6.05
N SER A 39 -7.04 1.18 -6.54
CA SER A 39 -7.31 1.15 -7.98
C SER A 39 -7.67 2.52 -8.59
N ARG A 40 -8.10 3.48 -7.76
CA ARG A 40 -8.68 4.75 -8.24
C ARG A 40 -7.61 5.74 -8.69
N ASP A 41 -6.55 5.85 -7.89
CA ASP A 41 -5.47 6.83 -7.95
C ASP A 41 -4.10 6.15 -8.16
N THR A 42 -4.10 4.99 -8.81
CA THR A 42 -2.89 4.30 -9.29
C THR A 42 -2.92 4.12 -10.81
N TYR A 43 -1.74 4.14 -11.43
CA TYR A 43 -1.51 3.57 -12.75
C TYR A 43 -0.15 2.87 -12.84
N PHE A 44 -0.04 1.92 -13.78
CA PHE A 44 1.16 1.14 -14.04
C PHE A 44 1.91 1.72 -15.24
N GLN A 45 3.23 1.82 -15.12
CA GLN A 45 4.13 2.25 -16.20
C GLN A 45 4.97 1.08 -16.73
N LEU A 46 5.33 0.14 -15.85
CA LEU A 46 6.10 -1.06 -16.17
C LEU A 46 5.46 -2.28 -15.48
N ASP A 47 5.97 -3.48 -15.77
CA ASP A 47 5.61 -4.70 -15.03
C ASP A 47 6.13 -4.62 -13.58
N PRO A 48 5.24 -4.51 -12.57
CA PRO A 48 5.68 -4.33 -11.20
C PRO A 48 6.26 -5.60 -10.56
N PHE A 49 6.12 -6.76 -11.20
CA PHE A 49 6.65 -8.03 -10.73
C PHE A 49 8.00 -8.38 -11.37
N GLN A 50 8.53 -7.54 -12.25
CA GLN A 50 9.76 -7.85 -12.99
C GLN A 50 10.98 -7.97 -12.06
N SER A 51 11.05 -7.12 -11.03
CA SER A 51 12.22 -6.97 -10.15
C SER A 51 12.05 -7.56 -8.75
N VAL A 52 10.97 -8.31 -8.50
CA VAL A 52 10.78 -8.96 -7.20
C VAL A 52 11.75 -10.12 -7.02
N VAL A 53 12.18 -10.35 -5.77
CA VAL A 53 13.05 -11.48 -5.46
C VAL A 53 12.28 -12.78 -5.70
N LYS A 54 12.87 -13.68 -6.48
CA LYS A 54 12.34 -15.02 -6.76
C LYS A 54 13.08 -16.05 -5.91
N ASN A 55 12.42 -17.16 -5.58
CA ASN A 55 13.00 -18.27 -4.82
C ASN A 55 13.52 -17.87 -3.43
N THR A 56 12.72 -17.12 -2.69
CA THR A 56 12.99 -16.68 -1.31
C THR A 56 12.88 -17.81 -0.27
N HIS A 57 12.32 -18.97 -0.68
CA HIS A 57 12.18 -20.17 0.13
C HIS A 57 13.55 -20.66 0.62
N ASP A 58 13.75 -20.66 1.94
CA ASP A 58 14.93 -21.22 2.56
C ASP A 58 14.76 -22.74 2.69
N SER A 59 15.45 -23.49 1.84
CA SER A 59 15.40 -24.96 1.83
C SER A 59 16.04 -25.58 3.08
N GLY A 60 16.74 -24.79 3.90
CA GLY A 60 17.39 -25.21 5.14
C GLY A 60 16.56 -24.97 6.41
N ASN A 61 15.41 -24.29 6.32
CA ASN A 61 14.53 -24.03 7.46
C ASN A 61 13.19 -24.74 7.27
N ASN A 62 12.72 -25.45 8.30
CA ASN A 62 11.45 -26.20 8.22
C ASN A 62 10.20 -25.30 8.28
N LEU A 63 10.37 -24.00 8.54
CA LEU A 63 9.27 -23.03 8.62
C LEU A 63 9.14 -22.24 7.31
N GLU A 64 8.05 -22.50 6.58
CA GLU A 64 7.72 -21.71 5.39
C GLU A 64 7.47 -20.24 5.75
N SER A 65 8.12 -19.34 5.02
CA SER A 65 7.99 -17.89 5.18
C SER A 65 8.32 -17.18 3.87
N GLY A 66 7.89 -15.92 3.75
CA GLY A 66 8.10 -15.10 2.56
C GLY A 66 8.32 -13.62 2.87
N LEU A 67 8.66 -12.84 1.85
CA LEU A 67 8.88 -11.40 1.98
C LEU A 67 7.58 -10.60 1.96
N LEU A 68 7.52 -9.57 2.81
CA LEU A 68 6.47 -8.55 2.82
C LEU A 68 7.08 -7.18 2.50
N TYR A 69 6.59 -6.51 1.48
CA TYR A 69 7.05 -5.21 1.02
C TYR A 69 6.02 -4.13 1.35
N PHE A 70 6.50 -3.12 2.05
CA PHE A 70 5.78 -1.90 2.37
C PHE A 70 6.40 -0.71 1.66
N PHE A 71 5.59 0.32 1.42
CA PHE A 71 6.00 1.49 0.66
C PHE A 71 5.71 2.75 1.47
N GLY A 72 6.77 3.47 1.83
CA GLY A 72 6.70 4.71 2.57
C GLY A 72 6.24 5.89 1.71
N GLU A 73 5.66 6.89 2.36
CA GLU A 73 5.57 8.25 1.84
C GLU A 73 6.89 9.01 2.10
N ASN A 74 7.01 10.23 1.56
CA ASN A 74 8.21 11.03 1.74
C ASN A 74 8.30 11.59 3.17
N LYS A 75 9.24 11.07 3.99
CA LYS A 75 9.37 11.41 5.42
C LYS A 75 9.69 12.89 5.65
N GLU A 76 10.48 13.48 4.75
CA GLU A 76 10.92 14.87 4.82
C GLU A 76 9.77 15.85 4.60
N ALA A 77 8.87 15.55 3.67
CA ALA A 77 7.65 16.33 3.44
C ALA A 77 6.60 16.06 4.52
N ARG A 78 6.46 14.79 4.94
CA ARG A 78 5.44 14.39 5.90
C ARG A 78 5.83 13.12 6.66
N ASN A 79 5.76 13.18 7.98
CA ASN A 79 5.89 12.03 8.87
C ASN A 79 4.61 11.87 9.73
N LEU A 80 4.58 10.85 10.58
CA LEU A 80 3.41 10.56 11.41
C LEU A 80 2.97 11.74 12.30
N SER A 81 3.90 12.50 12.87
CA SER A 81 3.61 13.58 13.81
C SER A 81 3.15 14.87 13.13
N THR A 82 3.69 15.15 11.95
CA THR A 82 3.28 16.30 11.15
C THR A 82 1.95 16.06 10.44
N SER A 83 1.58 14.79 10.22
CA SER A 83 0.32 14.40 9.59
C SER A 83 -0.85 14.28 10.57
N SER A 84 -1.59 15.36 10.76
CA SER A 84 -2.78 15.38 11.63
C SER A 84 -3.76 14.24 11.36
N PHE A 85 -3.99 13.85 10.10
CA PHE A 85 -4.84 12.70 9.78
C PHE A 85 -4.29 11.39 10.31
N ASN A 86 -3.02 11.05 10.01
CA ASN A 86 -2.41 9.80 10.46
C ASN A 86 -2.26 9.76 11.99
N LEU A 87 -1.86 10.88 12.59
CA LEU A 87 -1.74 11.00 14.03
C LEU A 87 -3.10 10.77 14.73
N ASN A 88 -4.18 11.36 14.19
CA ASN A 88 -5.52 11.19 14.74
C ASN A 88 -6.01 9.74 14.61
N TRP A 89 -5.80 9.09 13.46
CA TRP A 89 -6.17 7.67 13.28
C TRP A 89 -5.46 6.77 14.28
N LEU A 90 -4.16 6.99 14.49
CA LEU A 90 -3.38 6.26 15.48
C LEU A 90 -3.85 6.55 16.92
N HIS A 91 -4.12 7.81 17.26
CA HIS A 91 -4.64 8.19 18.57
C HIS A 91 -6.01 7.57 18.87
N HIS A 92 -6.92 7.59 17.91
CA HIS A 92 -8.26 7.03 18.09
C HIS A 92 -8.23 5.50 18.21
N ALA A 93 -7.34 4.83 17.47
CA ALA A 93 -7.21 3.38 17.53
C ALA A 93 -6.45 2.88 18.78
N TYR A 94 -5.36 3.56 19.18
CA TYR A 94 -4.40 3.01 20.15
C TYR A 94 -4.12 3.90 21.36
N GLY A 95 -4.53 5.16 21.32
CA GLY A 95 -4.16 6.17 22.33
C GLY A 95 -2.75 6.74 22.11
N ALA A 96 -2.47 7.88 22.74
CA ALA A 96 -1.22 8.62 22.56
C ALA A 96 0.02 7.90 23.12
N GLU A 97 -0.13 7.19 24.24
CA GLU A 97 0.99 6.52 24.91
C GLU A 97 1.61 5.43 24.05
N LYS A 98 0.77 4.61 23.39
CA LYS A 98 1.23 3.46 22.58
C LYS A 98 2.02 3.86 21.34
N ILE A 99 1.85 5.08 20.86
CA ILE A 99 2.45 5.53 19.58
C ILE A 99 3.58 6.53 19.78
N GLN A 100 3.84 6.92 21.03
CA GLN A 100 4.78 7.99 21.36
C GLN A 100 6.22 7.68 20.91
N SER A 101 6.61 6.40 20.87
CA SER A 101 7.96 5.97 20.47
C SER A 101 8.23 6.07 18.97
N PHE A 102 7.21 6.12 18.12
CA PHE A 102 7.37 6.12 16.66
C PHE A 102 6.58 7.23 15.95
N LYS A 103 6.04 8.20 16.69
CA LYS A 103 5.27 9.30 16.09
C LYS A 103 6.06 10.16 15.11
N GLU A 104 7.39 10.14 15.11
CA GLU A 104 8.21 10.90 14.15
C GLU A 104 8.63 10.07 12.92
N GLU A 105 8.20 8.82 12.87
CA GLU A 105 8.56 7.91 11.79
C GLU A 105 7.80 8.16 10.49
N VAL A 106 8.34 7.58 9.42
CA VAL A 106 7.76 7.65 8.08
C VAL A 106 6.35 7.07 8.05
N ILE A 107 5.46 7.72 7.30
CA ILE A 107 4.12 7.17 7.03
C ILE A 107 4.30 6.03 6.04
N VAL A 108 3.86 4.83 6.39
CA VAL A 108 3.79 3.69 5.49
C VAL A 108 2.41 3.65 4.86
N CYS A 109 2.29 3.62 3.53
CA CYS A 109 1.00 3.76 2.84
C CYS A 109 0.25 2.43 2.74
N SER A 110 -0.92 2.34 3.39
CA SER A 110 -1.75 1.11 3.38
C SER A 110 -2.42 0.84 2.03
N GLY A 111 -2.48 1.85 1.15
CA GLY A 111 -2.98 1.72 -0.22
C GLY A 111 -2.00 1.03 -1.16
N SER A 112 -0.78 0.69 -0.71
CA SER A 112 0.25 0.01 -1.51
C SER A 112 1.01 -0.99 -0.64
N THR A 113 0.83 -2.28 -0.89
CA THR A 113 1.52 -3.37 -0.19
C THR A 113 1.77 -4.49 -1.17
N MET A 114 2.91 -5.15 -1.08
CA MET A 114 3.26 -6.24 -1.98
C MET A 114 3.98 -7.34 -1.20
N GLY A 115 3.95 -8.58 -1.65
CA GLY A 115 4.68 -9.63 -0.96
C GLY A 115 4.33 -11.00 -1.50
N GLU A 116 5.00 -12.01 -0.96
CA GLU A 116 4.60 -13.39 -1.20
C GLU A 116 3.29 -13.70 -0.47
N LYS A 117 2.46 -14.56 -1.06
CA LYS A 117 1.14 -14.89 -0.54
C LYS A 117 1.17 -15.30 0.93
N ILE A 118 2.15 -16.09 1.35
CA ILE A 118 2.28 -16.55 2.75
C ILE A 118 2.49 -15.38 3.73
N ALA A 119 3.28 -14.37 3.35
CA ALA A 119 3.52 -13.18 4.16
C ALA A 119 2.33 -12.21 4.10
N ILE A 120 1.73 -12.06 2.91
CA ILE A 120 0.51 -11.27 2.69
C ILE A 120 -0.66 -11.81 3.52
N GLU A 121 -0.85 -13.12 3.59
CA GLU A 121 -1.90 -13.72 4.41
C GLU A 121 -1.75 -13.34 5.89
N SER A 122 -0.55 -13.43 6.44
CA SER A 122 -0.27 -13.05 7.82
C SER A 122 -0.49 -11.56 8.08
N TYR A 123 -0.07 -10.70 7.14
CA TYR A 123 -0.35 -9.28 7.18
C TYR A 123 -1.86 -8.97 7.16
N LEU A 124 -2.62 -9.60 6.27
CA LEU A 124 -4.06 -9.38 6.14
C LEU A 124 -4.81 -9.79 7.40
N ARG A 125 -4.46 -10.93 7.99
CA ARG A 125 -5.01 -11.38 9.28
C ARG A 125 -4.69 -10.39 10.40
N ALA A 126 -3.46 -9.86 10.43
CA ALA A 126 -3.06 -8.84 11.40
C ALA A 126 -3.90 -7.55 11.24
N MET A 127 -4.13 -7.07 10.01
CA MET A 127 -4.98 -5.91 9.75
C MET A 127 -6.43 -6.09 10.24
N ILE A 128 -7.00 -7.28 10.01
CA ILE A 128 -8.36 -7.62 10.49
C ILE A 128 -8.39 -7.65 12.02
N LEU A 129 -7.39 -8.27 12.65
CA LEU A 129 -7.24 -8.30 14.12
C LEU A 129 -7.14 -6.90 14.72
N GLN A 130 -6.46 -5.95 14.07
CA GLN A 130 -6.38 -4.57 14.57
C GLN A 130 -7.76 -3.90 14.62
N TYR A 131 -8.64 -4.16 13.66
CA TYR A 131 -10.03 -3.71 13.78
C TYR A 131 -10.75 -4.39 14.94
N ASP A 132 -10.57 -5.70 15.09
CA ASP A 132 -11.26 -6.45 16.12
C ASP A 132 -10.85 -6.02 17.54
N GLU A 133 -9.59 -5.61 17.73
CA GLU A 133 -9.08 -5.08 19.00
C GLU A 133 -9.51 -3.64 19.27
N THR A 134 -9.42 -2.76 18.27
CA THR A 134 -9.60 -1.32 18.47
C THR A 134 -11.03 -0.86 18.26
N LYS A 135 -11.82 -1.59 17.46
CA LYS A 135 -13.14 -1.20 16.94
C LYS A 135 -13.15 0.19 16.29
N CYS A 136 -12.00 0.65 15.78
CA CYS A 136 -11.86 1.97 15.16
C CYS A 136 -12.68 2.03 13.86
N ASN A 137 -13.72 2.86 13.87
CA ASN A 137 -14.67 3.00 12.76
C ASN A 137 -14.45 4.25 11.91
N ASP A 138 -13.45 5.06 12.22
CA ASP A 138 -13.15 6.25 11.45
C ASP A 138 -12.67 5.92 10.05
N LYS A 139 -13.02 6.80 9.12
CA LYS A 139 -12.49 6.73 7.76
C LYS A 139 -10.97 6.94 7.80
N GLY A 140 -10.23 5.90 7.47
CA GLY A 140 -8.76 5.87 7.46
C GLY A 140 -8.11 5.16 8.64
N CYS A 141 -8.88 4.51 9.54
CA CYS A 141 -8.28 3.69 10.60
C CYS A 141 -7.38 2.58 10.05
N ASP A 142 -7.64 2.06 8.84
CA ASP A 142 -6.79 1.07 8.20
C ASP A 142 -5.37 1.57 7.93
N GLN A 143 -5.23 2.85 7.57
CA GLN A 143 -3.94 3.52 7.45
C GLN A 143 -3.24 3.63 8.82
N GLY A 144 -4.00 3.86 9.90
CA GLY A 144 -3.50 3.80 11.28
C GLY A 144 -3.03 2.40 11.69
N PHE A 145 -3.84 1.36 11.42
CA PHE A 145 -3.50 -0.04 11.71
C PHE A 145 -2.23 -0.47 11.00
N HIS A 146 -2.11 -0.14 9.71
CA HIS A 146 -0.93 -0.47 8.91
C HIS A 146 0.35 0.16 9.48
N ASN A 147 0.29 1.43 9.89
CA ASN A 147 1.44 2.10 10.51
C ASN A 147 1.76 1.54 11.90
N TYR A 148 0.74 1.19 12.70
CA TYR A 148 0.94 0.57 14.01
C TYR A 148 1.61 -0.80 13.88
N LEU A 149 1.11 -1.67 12.99
CA LEU A 149 1.66 -3.01 12.78
C LEU A 149 3.15 -2.97 12.40
N TYR A 150 3.54 -2.03 11.55
CA TYR A 150 4.94 -1.85 11.15
C TYR A 150 5.80 -1.27 12.28
N HIS A 151 5.46 -0.08 12.79
CA HIS A 151 6.32 0.65 13.72
C HIS A 151 6.33 0.09 15.14
N ALA A 152 5.29 -0.62 15.55
CA ALA A 152 5.27 -1.36 16.82
C ALA A 152 5.87 -2.77 16.68
N HIS A 153 6.47 -3.10 15.54
CA HIS A 153 7.16 -4.38 15.29
C HIS A 153 6.24 -5.61 15.51
N ILE A 154 4.93 -5.46 15.26
CA ILE A 154 3.95 -6.54 15.49
C ILE A 154 4.10 -7.66 14.45
N LEU A 155 4.58 -7.31 13.26
CA LEU A 155 4.81 -8.27 12.18
C LEU A 155 6.17 -8.98 12.31
N ASP A 156 7.07 -8.49 13.17
CA ASP A 156 8.39 -9.08 13.38
C ASP A 156 8.19 -10.44 14.07
N ASN A 157 8.65 -11.51 13.40
CA ASN A 157 8.43 -12.91 13.80
C ASN A 157 6.99 -13.43 13.66
N GLY A 158 6.13 -12.72 12.92
CA GLY A 158 4.83 -13.26 12.52
C GLY A 158 5.02 -14.55 11.71
N THR A 159 4.24 -15.59 12.01
CA THR A 159 4.27 -16.84 11.24
C THR A 159 4.10 -16.54 9.74
N GLY A 160 4.95 -17.08 8.87
CA GLY A 160 4.86 -16.85 7.43
C GLY A 160 5.54 -15.58 6.91
N ILE A 161 6.01 -14.68 7.79
CA ILE A 161 6.78 -13.49 7.40
C ILE A 161 8.26 -13.74 7.69
N LYS A 162 9.08 -13.72 6.64
CA LYS A 162 10.54 -13.83 6.74
C LYS A 162 11.15 -12.49 7.11
N ASP A 163 10.72 -11.44 6.41
CA ASP A 163 11.20 -10.08 6.59
C ASP A 163 10.16 -9.08 6.07
N VAL A 164 10.15 -7.89 6.66
CA VAL A 164 9.34 -6.75 6.22
C VAL A 164 10.27 -5.69 5.64
N VAL A 165 10.26 -5.55 4.32
CA VAL A 165 11.10 -4.59 3.60
C VAL A 165 10.31 -3.32 3.36
N LEU A 166 10.78 -2.22 3.95
CA LEU A 166 10.23 -0.89 3.66
C LEU A 166 11.00 -0.22 2.53
N PHE A 167 10.30 0.08 1.44
CA PHE A 167 10.80 0.95 0.38
C PHE A 167 10.51 2.41 0.74
N GLN A 168 11.53 3.24 0.74
CA GLN A 168 11.37 4.68 0.87
C GLN A 168 10.70 5.27 -0.39
N GLN A 169 9.97 6.36 -0.24
CA GLN A 169 9.35 7.05 -1.37
C GLN A 169 10.40 7.37 -2.45
N GLY A 170 10.03 7.15 -3.71
CA GLY A 170 10.91 7.35 -4.87
C GLY A 170 12.01 6.30 -5.03
N HIS A 171 11.90 5.15 -4.35
CA HIS A 171 12.78 4.00 -4.53
C HIS A 171 11.97 2.73 -4.81
N GLY A 172 12.51 1.85 -5.65
CA GLY A 172 11.93 0.54 -5.91
C GLY A 172 10.72 0.58 -6.85
N ILE A 173 9.71 -0.22 -6.52
CA ILE A 173 8.62 -0.64 -7.43
C ILE A 173 7.49 0.39 -7.48
N ILE A 174 7.03 0.86 -6.31
CA ILE A 174 5.86 1.73 -6.18
C ILE A 174 6.30 3.08 -5.62
N ASN A 175 5.95 4.17 -6.31
CA ASN A 175 6.21 5.53 -5.86
C ASN A 175 4.92 6.17 -5.33
N ASN A 176 4.85 6.37 -4.02
CA ASN A 176 3.75 7.05 -3.33
C ASN A 176 3.93 8.57 -3.37
N LEU A 177 3.05 9.25 -4.10
CA LEU A 177 3.20 10.69 -4.39
C LEU A 177 2.39 11.60 -3.45
N GLY A 178 1.56 11.03 -2.58
CA GLY A 178 0.52 11.77 -1.85
C GLY A 178 1.02 12.81 -0.85
N ALA A 179 2.24 12.66 -0.31
CA ALA A 179 2.87 13.59 0.62
C ALA A 179 3.55 14.79 -0.06
N LEU A 180 3.91 14.68 -1.34
CA LEU A 180 4.76 15.65 -2.05
C LEU A 180 3.96 16.81 -2.66
N ARG A 181 3.27 17.59 -1.82
CA ARG A 181 2.32 18.63 -2.26
C ARG A 181 2.87 20.06 -2.25
N ASP A 182 4.04 20.29 -1.65
CA ASP A 182 4.57 21.63 -1.46
C ASP A 182 5.04 22.29 -2.77
N LYS A 183 5.35 21.47 -3.78
CA LYS A 183 5.81 21.90 -5.11
C LYS A 183 5.27 20.95 -6.18
N PRO A 184 5.10 21.38 -7.44
CA PRO A 184 4.79 20.47 -8.54
C PRO A 184 5.80 19.33 -8.64
N LEU A 185 5.35 18.10 -8.94
CA LEU A 185 6.25 16.95 -9.05
C LEU A 185 7.27 17.08 -10.20
N LEU A 186 6.91 17.82 -11.24
CA LEU A 186 7.81 18.18 -12.34
C LEU A 186 9.03 18.96 -11.83
N ASP A 187 8.81 19.97 -10.98
CA ASP A 187 9.86 20.81 -10.40
C ASP A 187 10.74 20.05 -9.42
N GLN A 188 10.19 18.98 -8.82
CA GLN A 188 10.92 18.05 -7.97
C GLN A 188 11.73 17.01 -8.78
N GLY A 189 11.59 17.00 -10.11
CA GLY A 189 12.28 16.05 -10.99
C GLY A 189 11.77 14.61 -10.85
N LEU A 190 10.51 14.44 -10.43
CA LEU A 190 9.80 13.17 -10.29
C LEU A 190 8.89 12.86 -11.48
N ILE A 191 8.79 13.78 -12.45
CA ILE A 191 8.10 13.57 -13.72
C ILE A 191 9.10 13.85 -14.84
N ASN A 192 9.18 12.95 -15.81
CA ASN A 192 9.88 13.21 -17.06
C ASN A 192 9.09 14.25 -17.87
N ALA A 193 9.70 15.39 -18.19
CA ALA A 193 9.04 16.50 -18.87
C ALA A 193 8.52 16.14 -20.28
N ASP A 194 9.18 15.21 -20.96
CA ASP A 194 8.87 14.84 -22.34
C ASP A 194 7.83 13.72 -22.40
N THR A 195 7.91 12.73 -21.50
CA THR A 195 7.08 11.53 -21.53
C THR A 195 5.93 11.54 -20.51
N THR A 196 6.00 12.43 -19.51
CA THR A 196 5.11 12.45 -18.34
C THR A 196 5.22 11.20 -17.46
N GLU A 197 6.28 10.41 -17.63
CA GLU A 197 6.54 9.24 -16.78
C GLU A 197 6.93 9.68 -15.36
N VAL A 198 6.38 9.01 -14.35
CA VAL A 198 6.82 9.18 -12.95
C VAL A 198 8.13 8.45 -12.74
N LEU A 199 9.09 9.16 -12.17
CA LEU A 199 10.45 8.70 -11.94
C LEU A 199 10.69 8.39 -10.46
N ASN A 200 11.61 7.46 -10.22
CA ASN A 200 12.30 7.31 -8.95
C ASN A 200 13.40 8.38 -8.80
N TRP A 201 13.99 8.50 -7.62
CA TRP A 201 15.05 9.48 -7.35
C TRP A 201 16.31 9.25 -8.18
N ASP A 202 16.60 7.99 -8.53
CA ASP A 202 17.70 7.57 -9.41
C ASP A 202 17.42 7.81 -10.91
N LYS A 203 16.29 8.44 -11.23
CA LYS A 203 15.80 8.73 -12.60
C LYS A 203 15.35 7.51 -13.40
N SER A 204 15.29 6.33 -12.80
CA SER A 204 14.57 5.21 -13.39
C SER A 204 13.06 5.48 -13.41
N VAL A 205 12.34 4.88 -14.36
CA VAL A 205 10.88 4.94 -14.38
C VAL A 205 10.34 4.07 -13.24
N SER A 206 9.50 4.64 -12.39
CA SER A 206 8.84 3.88 -11.33
C SER A 206 7.81 2.93 -11.95
N ALA A 207 7.77 1.65 -11.58
CA ALA A 207 6.84 0.71 -12.19
C ALA A 207 5.38 1.08 -11.91
N VAL A 208 5.09 1.63 -10.72
CA VAL A 208 3.76 2.02 -10.28
C VAL A 208 3.78 3.43 -9.72
N ALA A 209 2.91 4.30 -10.23
CA ALA A 209 2.66 5.62 -9.67
C ALA A 209 1.35 5.60 -8.88
N HIS A 210 1.44 5.84 -7.58
CA HIS A 210 0.32 5.81 -6.64
C HIS A 210 0.03 7.21 -6.08
N GLN A 211 -1.26 7.51 -5.88
CA GLN A 211 -1.79 8.82 -5.46
C GLN A 211 -1.48 9.93 -6.48
N PHE A 212 -1.45 9.59 -7.78
CA PHE A 212 -1.12 10.53 -8.87
C PHE A 212 -2.08 11.72 -8.95
N ASP A 213 -3.31 11.54 -8.49
CA ASP A 213 -4.39 12.51 -8.58
C ASP A 213 -4.20 13.71 -7.62
N ARG A 214 -3.15 13.70 -6.80
CA ARG A 214 -2.69 14.83 -5.98
C ARG A 214 -1.82 15.82 -6.75
N ASP A 215 -1.33 15.45 -7.94
CA ASP A 215 -0.62 16.35 -8.85
C ASP A 215 -1.51 16.74 -10.06
N PRO A 216 -1.74 18.03 -10.33
CA PRO A 216 -2.61 18.47 -11.43
C PRO A 216 -2.14 18.06 -12.84
N THR A 217 -0.83 17.89 -13.04
CA THR A 217 -0.25 17.50 -14.32
C THR A 217 -0.52 16.02 -14.57
N LEU A 218 -0.18 15.16 -13.61
CA LEU A 218 -0.46 13.72 -13.69
C LEU A 218 -1.97 13.44 -13.76
N ASN A 219 -2.78 14.14 -12.97
CA ASN A 219 -4.23 13.96 -13.01
C ASN A 219 -4.81 14.28 -14.39
N ARG A 220 -4.36 15.36 -15.04
CA ARG A 220 -4.77 15.67 -16.43
C ARG A 220 -4.30 14.61 -17.41
N PHE A 221 -3.03 14.20 -17.33
CA PHE A 221 -2.45 13.18 -18.19
C PHE A 221 -3.23 11.85 -18.12
N VAL A 222 -3.44 11.31 -16.92
CA VAL A 222 -4.15 10.05 -16.74
C VAL A 222 -5.62 10.16 -17.18
N ASN A 223 -6.29 11.28 -16.93
CA ASN A 223 -7.66 11.50 -17.38
C ASN A 223 -7.76 11.59 -18.92
N GLN A 224 -6.77 12.17 -19.58
CA GLN A 224 -6.70 12.17 -21.04
C GLN A 224 -6.53 10.74 -21.57
N LYS A 225 -5.59 9.95 -21.01
CA LYS A 225 -5.40 8.54 -21.37
C LYS A 225 -6.67 7.70 -21.16
N ARG A 226 -7.39 7.91 -20.05
CA ARG A 226 -8.68 7.25 -19.79
C ARG A 226 -9.73 7.58 -20.85
N LYS A 227 -9.77 8.81 -21.37
CA LYS A 227 -10.69 9.20 -22.46
C LYS A 227 -10.32 8.52 -23.78
N GLU A 228 -9.03 8.48 -24.12
CA GLU A 228 -8.51 7.77 -25.30
C GLU A 228 -8.94 6.29 -25.29
N LEU A 229 -8.78 5.60 -24.14
CA LEU A 229 -9.17 4.20 -23.97
C LEU A 229 -10.69 3.97 -24.01
N LYS A 230 -11.50 4.89 -23.49
CA LYS A 230 -12.97 4.79 -23.58
C LYS A 230 -13.45 4.88 -25.02
N ASN A 231 -12.79 5.72 -25.82
CA ASN A 231 -13.10 5.88 -27.24
C ASN A 231 -12.66 4.66 -28.06
N TRP A 232 -11.65 3.90 -27.63
CA TRP A 232 -11.26 2.64 -28.27
C TRP A 232 -12.40 1.61 -28.30
N LYS A 233 -13.14 1.41 -27.21
CA LYS A 233 -14.30 0.50 -27.22
C LYS A 233 -15.41 0.90 -28.20
N ALA A 234 -15.44 2.16 -28.65
CA ALA A 234 -16.34 2.62 -29.69
C ALA A 234 -15.77 2.46 -31.11
N LEU A 235 -14.44 2.35 -31.26
CA LEU A 235 -13.73 2.15 -32.52
C LEU A 235 -13.72 0.68 -32.97
N GLU A 236 -13.69 -0.29 -32.04
CA GLU A 236 -13.79 -1.73 -32.37
C GLU A 236 -15.21 -2.21 -32.72
N ARG A 237 -16.21 -1.33 -32.61
CA ARG A 237 -17.61 -1.64 -32.93
C ARG A 237 -18.05 -1.10 -34.30
N LYS A 238 -17.11 -0.68 -35.15
CA LYS A 238 -17.31 -0.34 -36.56
C LYS A 238 -16.53 -1.31 -37.44
#